data_AF-A0A527ZHD7-F1
#
_entry.id   AF-A0A527ZHD7-F1
#
_cell.length_a   1.000
_cell.length_b   1.000
_cell.length_c   1.000
_cell.angle_alpha   90.00
_cell.angle_beta   90.00
_cell.angle_gamma   90.00
#
_symmetry.space_group_name_H-M   'P 1'
#
loop_
_entity.id
_entity.type
_entity.pdbx_description
1 polymer ?
#
loop_
_entity_poly.entity_id
_entity_poly.type
_entity_poly.pdbx_seq_one_letter_code
_entity_poly.pdbx_strand_id
1 'polypeptide(L)'
;TGFCYWATDPIDNPDYDRFLLDYHQITGALPQTTTAAPLKDEALTRRVLELFKRFGGVTNRFSVLSTKHLNQIHAAFSPEDLIGVELILQGKAAPTAKAFVGRARARKEKFKVASKDDATALPEGYPTTIACVSGFLVNMRQGRLQLVTPVPGSERWPLGYRIVGQRFFRTPDEFR
;
A
#
# COMPACT_ATOMS: atom_id res chain seq x y z
N THR A 1 -2.44 -3.20 15.35
CA THR A 1 -2.80 -3.22 13.92
C THR A 1 -1.53 -3.10 13.09
N GLY A 2 -1.52 -3.63 11.88
CA GLY A 2 -0.37 -3.62 10.97
C GLY A 2 -0.82 -3.77 9.52
N PHE A 3 0.12 -3.73 8.60
CA PHE A 3 -0.10 -4.12 7.20
C PHE A 3 1.13 -4.85 6.69
N CYS A 4 0.88 -5.97 6.03
CA CYS A 4 1.92 -6.94 5.68
C CYS A 4 2.81 -6.51 4.50
N TYR A 5 2.40 -5.50 3.73
CA TYR A 5 3.12 -5.02 2.55
C TYR A 5 3.30 -3.52 2.58
N TRP A 6 4.52 -3.05 2.30
CA TRP A 6 4.88 -1.64 2.25
C TRP A 6 5.41 -1.25 0.87
N ALA A 7 4.76 -0.27 0.22
CA ALA A 7 5.14 0.28 -1.09
C ALA A 7 5.20 -0.73 -2.27
N THR A 8 4.69 -1.95 -2.06
CA THR A 8 4.56 -3.04 -3.03
C THR A 8 3.15 -3.61 -2.96
N ASP A 9 2.65 -4.17 -4.05
CA ASP A 9 1.29 -4.71 -4.07
C ASP A 9 1.28 -6.11 -3.42
N PRO A 10 0.39 -6.38 -2.45
CA PRO A 10 0.32 -7.69 -1.81
C PRO A 10 0.01 -8.83 -2.79
N ILE A 11 -0.71 -8.54 -3.89
CA ILE A 11 -1.07 -9.53 -4.92
C ILE A 11 0.16 -9.96 -5.75
N ASP A 12 1.31 -9.30 -5.60
CA ASP A 12 2.57 -9.78 -6.17
C ASP A 12 3.13 -11.02 -5.42
N ASN A 13 2.60 -11.34 -4.24
CA ASN A 13 2.93 -12.56 -3.49
C ASN A 13 1.83 -13.62 -3.68
N PRO A 14 2.11 -14.75 -4.36
CA PRO A 14 1.11 -15.80 -4.60
C PRO A 14 0.62 -16.47 -3.30
N ASP A 15 1.39 -16.39 -2.21
CA ASP A 15 1.08 -16.96 -0.90
C ASP A 15 0.64 -15.88 0.12
N TYR A 16 0.13 -14.73 -0.35
CA TYR A 16 -0.21 -13.62 0.54
C TYR A 16 -1.31 -13.96 1.56
N ASP A 17 -2.30 -14.75 1.17
CA ASP A 17 -3.36 -15.25 2.05
C ASP A 17 -2.81 -16.08 3.21
N ARG A 18 -1.77 -16.90 2.96
CA ARG A 18 -1.07 -17.63 4.02
C ARG A 18 -0.36 -16.70 4.98
N PHE A 19 0.32 -15.68 4.46
CA PHE A 19 0.99 -14.70 5.31
C PHE A 19 0.00 -13.91 6.18
N LEU A 20 -1.18 -13.57 5.65
CA LEU A 20 -2.26 -12.97 6.45
C LEU A 20 -2.74 -13.90 7.57
N LEU A 21 -2.91 -15.18 7.25
CA LEU A 21 -3.34 -16.18 8.23
C LEU A 21 -2.30 -16.37 9.34
N ASP A 22 -1.01 -16.49 8.99
CA ASP A 22 0.08 -16.58 9.97
C ASP A 22 0.13 -15.35 10.87
N TYR A 23 0.01 -14.16 10.28
CA TYR A 23 -0.03 -12.90 11.03
C TYR A 23 -1.21 -12.88 12.02
N HIS A 24 -2.40 -13.30 11.57
CA HIS A 24 -3.57 -13.42 12.45
C HIS A 24 -3.31 -14.43 13.58
N GLN A 25 -2.80 -15.62 13.28
CA GLN A 25 -2.56 -16.66 14.29
C GLN A 25 -1.58 -16.20 15.38
N ILE A 26 -0.59 -15.40 15.01
CA ILE A 26 0.42 -14.88 15.93
C ILE A 26 -0.09 -13.68 16.74
N THR A 27 -0.83 -12.77 16.11
CA THR A 27 -1.14 -11.45 16.69
C THR A 27 -2.61 -11.28 17.11
N GLY A 28 -3.49 -12.18 16.69
CA GLY A 28 -4.94 -12.06 16.83
C GLY A 28 -5.59 -11.01 15.92
N ALA A 29 -4.83 -10.30 15.08
CA ALA A 29 -5.35 -9.26 14.20
C ALA A 29 -5.24 -9.65 12.73
N LEU A 30 -6.29 -9.45 11.94
CA LEU A 30 -6.21 -9.51 10.49
C LEU A 30 -5.87 -8.12 9.93
N PRO A 31 -4.70 -7.94 9.31
CA PRO A 31 -4.27 -6.64 8.82
C PRO A 31 -5.00 -6.26 7.53
N GLN A 32 -5.15 -4.96 7.30
CA GLN A 32 -5.77 -4.42 6.10
C GLN A 32 -4.95 -4.80 4.84
N THR A 33 -5.62 -5.34 3.83
CA THR A 33 -5.07 -5.47 2.48
C THR A 33 -5.40 -4.22 1.66
N THR A 34 -4.39 -3.60 1.07
CA THR A 34 -4.56 -2.53 0.07
C THR A 34 -3.89 -2.95 -1.23
N THR A 35 -4.66 -3.09 -2.31
CA THR A 35 -4.15 -3.49 -3.63
C THR A 35 -4.67 -2.56 -4.73
N ALA A 36 -3.85 -2.31 -5.75
CA ALA A 36 -4.26 -1.65 -6.99
C ALA A 36 -4.49 -2.65 -8.14
N ALA A 37 -4.34 -3.95 -7.87
CA ALA A 37 -4.40 -5.02 -8.85
C ALA A 37 -5.32 -6.18 -8.41
N PRO A 38 -6.55 -5.94 -7.92
CA PRO A 38 -7.44 -7.00 -7.44
C PRO A 38 -7.85 -8.01 -8.52
N LEU A 39 -7.71 -7.63 -9.80
CA LEU A 39 -8.02 -8.46 -10.96
C LEU A 39 -6.81 -9.22 -11.53
N LYS A 40 -5.61 -8.98 -11.00
CA LYS A 40 -4.38 -9.65 -11.49
C LYS A 40 -4.38 -11.14 -11.15
N ASP A 41 -4.82 -11.46 -9.94
CA ASP A 41 -5.08 -12.83 -9.48
C ASP A 41 -6.39 -12.81 -8.67
N GLU A 42 -7.49 -13.03 -9.37
CA GLU A 42 -8.83 -13.03 -8.76
C GLU A 42 -8.99 -14.15 -7.74
N ALA A 43 -8.38 -15.31 -7.99
CA ALA A 43 -8.46 -16.45 -7.09
C ALA A 43 -7.80 -16.15 -5.75
N LEU A 44 -6.59 -15.55 -5.77
CA LEU A 44 -5.93 -15.08 -4.56
C LEU A 44 -6.76 -13.98 -3.87
N THR A 45 -7.25 -13.01 -4.63
CA THR A 45 -8.05 -11.91 -4.07
C THR A 45 -9.29 -12.43 -3.34
N ARG A 46 -10.00 -13.42 -3.90
CA ARG A 46 -11.14 -14.07 -3.23
C ARG A 46 -10.74 -14.77 -1.94
N ARG A 47 -9.60 -15.47 -1.91
CA ARG A 47 -9.09 -16.08 -0.66
C ARG A 47 -8.82 -15.04 0.42
N VAL A 48 -8.26 -13.89 0.06
CA VAL A 48 -8.05 -12.76 0.98
C VAL A 48 -9.39 -12.20 1.51
N LEU A 49 -10.39 -12.02 0.65
CA LEU A 49 -11.72 -11.55 1.06
C LEU A 49 -12.43 -12.55 1.97
N GLU A 50 -12.28 -13.86 1.73
CA GLU A 50 -12.84 -14.90 2.59
C GLU A 50 -12.19 -14.89 4.00
N LEU A 51 -10.87 -14.66 4.10
CA LEU A 51 -10.22 -14.46 5.40
C LEU A 51 -10.84 -13.28 6.16
N PHE A 52 -11.11 -12.17 5.47
CA PHE A 52 -11.78 -11.02 6.08
C PHE A 52 -13.20 -11.35 6.54
N LYS A 53 -13.98 -12.08 5.73
CA LYS A 53 -15.33 -12.53 6.10
C LYS A 53 -15.31 -13.42 7.34
N ARG A 54 -14.31 -14.28 7.48
CA ARG A 54 -14.19 -15.24 8.58
C ARG A 54 -13.72 -14.60 9.89
N PHE A 55 -12.72 -13.72 9.83
CA PHE A 55 -12.05 -13.21 11.03
C PHE A 55 -12.36 -11.74 11.32
N GLY A 56 -12.99 -11.03 10.39
CA GLY A 56 -13.20 -9.59 10.47
C GLY A 56 -11.88 -8.81 10.50
N GLY A 57 -11.92 -7.59 11.03
CA GLY A 57 -10.76 -6.72 11.18
C GLY A 57 -10.94 -5.37 10.50
N VAL A 58 -9.83 -4.80 10.01
CA VAL A 58 -9.85 -3.52 9.29
C VAL A 58 -10.26 -3.76 7.84
N THR A 59 -11.16 -2.91 7.31
CA THR A 59 -11.64 -3.02 5.92
C THR A 59 -10.49 -3.04 4.92
N ASN A 60 -10.62 -3.90 3.91
CA ASN A 60 -9.69 -3.95 2.78
C ASN A 60 -9.90 -2.73 1.87
N ARG A 61 -8.91 -2.42 1.03
CA ARG A 61 -8.98 -1.31 0.07
C ARG A 61 -8.57 -1.74 -1.32
N PHE A 62 -9.39 -1.39 -2.30
CA PHE A 62 -8.99 -1.43 -3.71
C PHE A 62 -8.71 -0.03 -4.22
N SER A 63 -7.50 0.18 -4.75
CA SER A 63 -7.11 1.41 -5.43
C SER A 63 -7.65 1.38 -6.86
N VAL A 64 -8.75 2.10 -7.10
CA VAL A 64 -9.45 2.16 -8.37
C VAL A 64 -8.80 3.21 -9.28
N LEU A 65 -8.14 2.74 -10.34
CA LEU A 65 -7.27 3.58 -11.18
C LEU A 65 -7.99 4.32 -12.33
N SER A 66 -9.22 3.91 -12.66
CA SER A 66 -10.05 4.52 -13.71
C SER A 66 -11.49 4.03 -13.61
N THR A 67 -12.42 4.70 -14.30
CA THR A 67 -13.81 4.21 -14.45
C THR A 67 -13.87 2.82 -15.09
N LYS A 68 -13.00 2.55 -16.08
CA LYS A 68 -12.90 1.21 -16.67
C LYS A 68 -12.51 0.16 -15.62
N HIS A 69 -11.52 0.46 -14.79
CA HIS A 69 -11.10 -0.43 -13.70
C HIS A 69 -12.22 -0.64 -12.68
N LEU A 70 -12.98 0.41 -12.34
CA LEU A 70 -14.16 0.30 -11.48
C LEU A 70 -15.20 -0.67 -12.05
N ASN A 71 -15.53 -0.52 -13.34
CA ASN A 71 -16.50 -1.38 -14.01
C ASN A 71 -16.02 -2.85 -14.04
N GLN A 72 -14.72 -3.07 -14.24
CA GLN A 72 -14.15 -4.42 -14.19
C GLN A 72 -14.21 -5.03 -12.79
N ILE A 73 -13.96 -4.24 -11.73
CA ILE A 73 -14.11 -4.69 -10.34
C ILE A 73 -15.56 -5.10 -10.07
N HIS A 74 -16.53 -4.26 -10.42
CA HIS A 74 -17.96 -4.58 -10.23
C HIS A 74 -18.45 -5.75 -11.09
N ALA A 75 -17.82 -6.03 -12.23
CA ALA A 75 -18.14 -7.19 -13.05
C ALA A 75 -17.56 -8.49 -12.46
N ALA A 76 -16.41 -8.42 -11.78
CA ALA A 76 -15.73 -9.57 -11.22
C ALA A 76 -16.23 -9.93 -9.82
N PHE A 77 -16.48 -8.94 -8.95
CA PHE A 77 -16.83 -9.15 -7.54
C PHE A 77 -18.28 -8.75 -7.28
N SER A 78 -19.02 -9.58 -6.55
CA SER A 78 -20.40 -9.27 -6.18
C SER A 78 -20.46 -8.15 -5.13
N PRO A 79 -21.61 -7.51 -4.91
CA PRO A 79 -21.77 -6.56 -3.81
C PRO A 79 -21.41 -7.16 -2.44
N GLU A 80 -21.71 -8.45 -2.23
CA GLU A 80 -21.37 -9.19 -1.01
C GLU A 80 -19.86 -9.42 -0.86
N ASP A 81 -19.15 -9.71 -1.96
CA ASP A 81 -17.69 -9.78 -1.96
C ASP A 81 -17.07 -8.43 -1.52
N LEU A 82 -17.70 -7.33 -1.90
CA LEU A 82 -17.19 -5.97 -1.68
C LEU A 82 -17.63 -5.32 -0.37
N ILE A 83 -18.48 -5.95 0.45
CA ILE A 83 -18.99 -5.35 1.70
C ILE A 83 -17.87 -4.94 2.68
N GLY A 84 -16.76 -5.67 2.66
CA GLY A 84 -15.57 -5.42 3.48
C GLY A 84 -14.50 -4.57 2.78
N VAL A 85 -14.80 -4.00 1.62
CA VAL A 85 -13.81 -3.37 0.74
C VAL A 85 -14.19 -1.91 0.46
N GLU A 86 -13.28 -1.02 0.84
CA GLU A 86 -13.36 0.40 0.47
C GLU A 86 -12.74 0.61 -0.93
N LEU A 87 -13.54 1.10 -1.87
CA LEU A 87 -13.09 1.42 -3.23
C LEU A 87 -12.53 2.85 -3.29
N ILE A 88 -11.20 2.96 -3.26
CA ILE A 88 -10.51 4.25 -3.27
C ILE A 88 -10.36 4.73 -4.72
N LEU A 89 -11.14 5.71 -5.13
CA LEU A 89 -11.07 6.32 -6.45
C LEU A 89 -9.77 7.14 -6.58
N GLN A 90 -8.88 6.73 -7.47
CA GLN A 90 -7.56 7.35 -7.69
C GLN A 90 -7.25 7.60 -9.18
N GLY A 91 -8.28 7.54 -10.03
CA GLY A 91 -8.17 7.90 -11.45
C GLY A 91 -8.05 9.41 -11.68
N LYS A 92 -7.91 9.83 -12.95
CA LYS A 92 -7.77 11.25 -13.32
C LYS A 92 -8.93 12.14 -12.86
N ALA A 93 -10.13 11.58 -12.80
CA ALA A 93 -11.34 12.28 -12.36
C ALA A 93 -11.59 12.12 -10.84
N ALA A 94 -10.65 11.55 -10.09
CA ALA A 94 -10.81 11.37 -8.66
C ALA A 94 -10.75 12.72 -7.93
N PRO A 95 -11.54 12.90 -6.85
CA PRO A 95 -11.53 14.12 -6.04
C PRO A 95 -10.23 14.26 -5.23
N THR A 96 -9.49 13.17 -5.03
CA THR A 96 -8.25 13.13 -4.24
C THR A 96 -7.06 12.74 -5.10
N ALA A 97 -5.97 13.46 -4.92
CA ALA A 97 -4.71 13.16 -5.56
C ALA A 97 -3.84 12.23 -4.73
N LYS A 98 -3.08 11.36 -5.41
CA LYS A 98 -2.09 10.50 -4.76
C LYS A 98 -0.93 11.30 -4.20
N ALA A 99 -0.32 10.74 -3.15
CA ALA A 99 0.88 11.30 -2.59
C ALA A 99 2.03 11.30 -3.61
N PHE A 100 2.70 12.45 -3.71
CA PHE A 100 3.70 12.69 -4.73
C PHE A 100 5.12 12.48 -4.19
N VAL A 101 5.50 11.21 -4.00
CA VAL A 101 6.81 10.81 -3.44
C VAL A 101 7.42 9.62 -4.18
N GLY A 102 8.70 9.35 -3.92
CA GLY A 102 9.45 8.22 -4.47
C GLY A 102 9.41 8.17 -5.99
N ARG A 103 8.95 7.03 -6.55
CA ARG A 103 8.89 6.81 -8.00
C ARG A 103 7.98 7.81 -8.73
N ALA A 104 6.90 8.26 -8.09
CA ALA A 104 6.01 9.26 -8.69
C ALA A 104 6.73 10.59 -8.89
N ARG A 105 7.51 11.02 -7.87
CA ARG A 105 8.37 12.20 -7.95
C ARG A 105 9.45 12.06 -9.02
N ALA A 106 10.18 10.95 -9.01
CA ALA A 106 11.26 10.70 -9.97
C ALA A 106 10.79 10.70 -11.44
N ARG A 107 9.58 10.18 -11.72
CA ARG A 107 9.01 10.22 -13.08
C ARG A 107 8.75 11.66 -13.55
N LYS A 108 8.14 12.52 -12.73
CA LYS A 108 7.86 13.90 -13.14
C LYS A 108 9.14 14.70 -13.35
N GLU A 109 10.15 14.53 -12.51
CA GLU A 109 11.45 15.20 -12.73
C GLU A 109 12.06 14.80 -14.07
N LYS A 110 11.96 13.53 -14.48
CA LYS A 110 12.34 13.11 -15.83
C LYS A 110 11.49 13.74 -16.94
N PHE A 111 10.19 13.97 -16.71
CA PHE A 111 9.31 14.61 -17.69
C PHE A 111 9.44 16.14 -17.74
N LYS A 112 9.81 16.82 -16.64
CA LYS A 112 10.12 18.27 -16.63
C LYS A 112 11.36 18.60 -17.45
N VAL A 113 12.35 17.72 -17.45
CA VAL A 113 13.54 17.86 -18.31
C VAL A 113 13.17 17.78 -19.80
N ALA A 114 12.00 17.18 -20.14
CA ALA A 114 11.53 17.01 -21.51
C ALA A 114 10.48 18.04 -21.97
N SER A 115 9.87 18.83 -21.06
CA SER A 115 8.83 19.81 -21.41
C SER A 115 8.96 21.07 -20.56
N LYS A 116 9.17 22.22 -21.22
CA LYS A 116 9.29 23.57 -20.63
C LYS A 116 7.95 24.17 -20.16
N ASP A 117 7.02 23.37 -19.66
CA ASP A 117 5.75 23.89 -19.14
C ASP A 117 5.72 23.86 -17.61
N ASP A 118 5.77 25.08 -17.08
CA ASP A 118 5.93 25.43 -15.69
C ASP A 118 4.56 25.43 -14.98
N ALA A 119 4.01 24.23 -14.76
CA ALA A 119 2.82 24.03 -13.93
C ALA A 119 3.21 23.18 -12.70
N THR A 120 4.01 23.77 -11.80
CA THR A 120 4.61 23.04 -10.68
C THR A 120 4.34 23.67 -9.33
N ALA A 121 3.07 23.72 -8.94
CA ALA A 121 2.71 23.64 -7.54
C ALA A 121 1.73 22.46 -7.39
N LEU A 122 2.09 21.47 -6.57
CA LEU A 122 1.05 20.60 -6.02
C LEU A 122 0.18 21.51 -5.15
N PRO A 123 -1.15 21.51 -5.29
CA PRO A 123 -2.00 22.36 -4.47
C PRO A 123 -1.71 22.13 -2.99
N GLU A 124 -1.76 23.22 -2.22
CA GLU A 124 -1.63 23.19 -0.77
C GLU A 124 -2.65 22.19 -0.18
N GLY A 125 -2.21 21.32 0.73
CA GLY A 125 -3.04 20.26 1.32
C GLY A 125 -2.97 18.89 0.63
N TYR A 126 -2.19 18.72 -0.45
CA TYR A 126 -1.99 17.41 -1.05
C TYR A 126 -1.15 16.49 -0.14
N PRO A 127 -1.49 15.19 -0.02
CA PRO A 127 -0.71 14.28 0.80
C PRO A 127 0.72 14.20 0.27
N THR A 128 1.71 14.50 1.10
CA THR A 128 3.12 14.43 0.72
C THR A 128 3.79 13.18 1.27
N THR A 129 3.01 12.24 1.81
CA THR A 129 3.52 10.99 2.39
C THR A 129 2.71 9.79 1.90
N ILE A 130 3.40 8.67 1.68
CA ILE A 130 2.77 7.35 1.48
C ILE A 130 2.60 6.59 2.80
N ALA A 131 3.14 7.12 3.89
CA ALA A 131 3.15 6.48 5.19
C ALA A 131 1.94 6.96 6.01
N CYS A 132 1.14 6.01 6.50
CA CYS A 132 0.00 6.29 7.38
C CYS A 132 0.27 5.95 8.86
N VAL A 133 1.41 5.34 9.18
CA VAL A 133 1.73 4.86 10.54
C VAL A 133 3.19 5.09 10.89
N SER A 134 3.46 5.26 12.19
CA SER A 134 4.79 5.07 12.76
C SER A 134 4.91 3.65 13.28
N GLY A 135 6.02 2.97 13.02
CA GLY A 135 6.19 1.58 13.43
C GLY A 135 7.43 0.92 12.84
N PHE A 136 7.52 -0.39 12.99
CA PHE A 136 8.62 -1.19 12.47
C PHE A 136 8.34 -1.66 11.04
N LEU A 137 9.22 -1.28 10.13
CA LEU A 137 9.31 -1.83 8.78
C LEU A 137 10.36 -2.94 8.76
N VAL A 138 9.91 -4.17 8.53
CA VAL A 138 10.76 -5.35 8.50
C VAL A 138 10.95 -5.80 7.05
N ASN A 139 12.19 -5.91 6.61
CA ASN A 139 12.54 -6.56 5.35
C ASN A 139 13.28 -7.87 5.65
N MET A 140 12.55 -8.98 5.61
CA MET A 140 13.10 -10.31 5.92
C MET A 140 14.20 -10.72 4.94
N ARG A 141 14.03 -10.44 3.64
CA ARG A 141 15.03 -10.79 2.60
C ARG A 141 16.37 -10.07 2.81
N GLN A 142 16.32 -8.82 3.23
CA GLN A 142 17.51 -8.01 3.48
C GLN A 142 18.01 -8.11 4.92
N GLY A 143 17.31 -8.82 5.80
CA GLY A 143 17.62 -8.86 7.21
C GLY A 143 17.64 -7.46 7.84
N ARG A 144 16.66 -6.62 7.53
CA ARG A 144 16.67 -5.19 7.93
C ARG A 144 15.41 -4.81 8.70
N LEU A 145 15.61 -4.21 9.87
CA LEU A 145 14.57 -3.67 10.75
C LEU A 145 14.71 -2.15 10.82
N GLN A 146 13.64 -1.40 10.52
CA GLN A 146 13.66 0.07 10.54
C GLN A 146 12.48 0.58 11.37
N LEU A 147 12.74 1.49 12.31
CA LEU A 147 11.69 2.30 12.93
C LEU A 147 11.41 3.49 12.02
N VAL A 148 10.21 3.56 11.44
CA VAL A 148 9.80 4.61 10.51
C VAL A 148 8.69 5.48 11.08
N THR A 149 8.63 6.73 10.65
CA THR A 149 7.54 7.65 10.96
C THR A 149 7.18 8.51 9.74
N PRO A 150 5.88 8.78 9.48
CA PRO A 150 5.47 9.63 8.36
C PRO A 150 6.04 11.04 8.51
N VAL A 151 6.54 11.60 7.42
CA VAL A 151 6.93 13.01 7.34
C VAL A 151 6.58 13.56 5.96
N PRO A 152 6.39 14.88 5.80
CA PRO A 152 6.21 15.45 4.48
C PRO A 152 7.34 15.10 3.52
N GLY A 153 6.95 14.65 2.32
CA GLY A 153 7.84 14.36 1.22
C GLY A 153 8.64 15.59 0.82
N SER A 154 9.95 15.46 0.80
CA SER A 154 10.91 16.54 0.54
C SER A 154 12.17 15.98 -0.12
N GLU A 155 13.13 16.83 -0.50
CA GLU A 155 14.43 16.33 -0.97
C GLU A 155 15.15 15.51 0.09
N ARG A 156 15.06 15.96 1.36
CA ARG A 156 15.59 15.25 2.51
C ARG A 156 14.86 13.92 2.76
N TRP A 157 13.54 13.88 2.58
CA TRP A 157 12.70 12.70 2.81
C TRP A 157 11.93 12.33 1.53
N PRO A 158 12.62 11.78 0.52
CA PRO A 158 12.03 11.61 -0.81
C PRO A 158 10.93 10.56 -0.85
N LEU A 159 10.87 9.67 0.14
CA LEU A 159 9.85 8.62 0.26
C LEU A 159 8.66 9.03 1.16
N GLY A 160 8.67 10.25 1.72
CA GLY A 160 7.60 10.70 2.61
C GLY A 160 7.60 10.00 3.98
N TYR A 161 8.71 9.42 4.41
CA TYR A 161 8.87 8.92 5.77
C TYR A 161 10.32 9.07 6.20
N ARG A 162 10.52 9.22 7.51
CA ARG A 162 11.83 9.28 8.16
C ARG A 162 12.13 7.94 8.81
N ILE A 163 13.37 7.48 8.67
CA ILE A 163 13.91 6.37 9.46
C ILE A 163 14.49 6.98 10.75
N VAL A 164 13.94 6.59 11.89
CA VAL A 164 14.35 7.05 13.23
C VAL A 164 15.48 6.17 13.77
N GLY A 165 15.43 4.88 13.47
CA GLY A 165 16.46 3.91 13.85
C GLY A 165 16.46 2.74 12.89
N GLN A 166 17.59 2.05 12.80
CA GLN A 166 17.76 0.90 11.92
C GLN A 166 18.70 -0.13 12.56
N ARG A 167 18.37 -1.41 12.37
CA ARG A 167 19.24 -2.53 12.65
C ARG A 167 19.21 -3.55 11.51
N PHE A 168 20.22 -4.40 11.49
CA PHE A 168 20.30 -5.55 10.61
C PHE A 168 20.36 -6.82 11.43
N PHE A 169 19.82 -7.89 10.88
CA PHE A 169 19.81 -9.24 11.44
C PHE A 169 20.12 -10.24 10.33
N ARG A 170 20.83 -11.30 10.66
CA ARG A 170 21.17 -12.43 9.76
C ARG A 170 20.60 -13.74 10.26
N THR A 171 20.31 -13.81 11.55
CA THR A 171 19.76 -15.01 12.20
C THR A 171 18.41 -14.68 12.84
N PRO A 172 17.57 -15.70 13.11
CA PRO A 172 16.35 -15.51 13.88
C PRO A 172 16.59 -14.93 15.28
N ASP A 173 17.71 -15.26 15.92
CA ASP A 173 18.04 -14.77 17.27
C ASP A 173 18.48 -13.30 17.27
N GLU A 174 19.07 -12.83 16.18
CA GLU A 174 19.37 -11.39 16.00
C GLU A 174 18.11 -10.55 15.71
N PHE A 175 17.01 -11.20 15.29
CA PHE A 175 15.74 -10.53 15.01
C PHE A 175 14.85 -10.38 16.25
N ARG A 176 14.92 -11.34 17.19
CA ARG A 176 14.13 -11.38 18.42
C ARG A 176 14.60 -10.32 19.42
#